data_AF-A0A3D1SAD8-F1
#
_entry.id   AF-A0A3D1SAD8-F1
#
_cell.length_a   1.000
_cell.length_b   1.000
_cell.length_c   1.000
_cell.angle_alpha   90.00
_cell.angle_beta   90.00
_cell.angle_gamma   90.00
#
_symmetry.space_group_name_H-M   'P 1'
#
loop_
_entity.id
_entity.type
_entity.pdbx_description
1 polymer ?
#
loop_
_entity_poly.entity_id
_entity_poly.type
_entity_poly.pdbx_seq_one_letter_code
_entity_poly.pdbx_strand_id
1 'polypeptide(L)'
;MMNTAIVNIWGKMAGAVAWDEKSGWASFEYDPAFKRLGWELSPLKMPLSTEQRIYSFPELRKETGSSFDTFKGLPGLLADMLPDRYGNELINLWLAQQGRPENSM
;
A
#
# COMPACT_ATOMS: atom_id res chain seq x y z
N MET A 1 -4.84 10.54 13.96
CA MET A 1 -3.74 9.99 13.17
C MET A 1 -3.99 10.29 11.69
N MET A 2 -2.94 10.36 10.88
CA MET A 2 -3.08 10.62 9.45
C MET A 2 -3.25 9.27 8.73
N ASN A 3 -4.50 8.93 8.40
CA ASN A 3 -4.86 7.61 7.86
C ASN A 3 -4.99 7.66 6.34
N THR A 4 -4.33 8.60 5.68
CA THR A 4 -4.42 8.81 4.25
C THR A 4 -3.06 9.21 3.71
N ALA A 5 -2.70 8.68 2.55
CA ALA A 5 -1.49 9.04 1.82
C ALA A 5 -1.81 9.30 0.35
N ILE A 6 -1.04 10.19 -0.26
CA ILE A 6 -1.10 10.48 -1.69
C ILE A 6 -0.05 9.64 -2.40
N VAL A 7 -0.46 8.97 -3.49
CA VAL A 7 0.43 8.20 -4.34
C VAL A 7 0.77 9.04 -5.56
N ASN A 8 2.07 9.29 -5.76
CA ASN A 8 2.58 10.01 -6.92
C ASN A 8 3.39 9.07 -7.80
N ILE A 9 3.13 9.10 -9.11
CA ILE A 9 3.90 8.37 -10.13
C ILE A 9 4.51 9.40 -11.07
N TRP A 10 5.84 9.46 -11.11
CA TRP A 10 6.61 10.40 -11.95
C TRP A 10 6.16 11.86 -11.83
N GLY A 11 5.88 12.30 -10.59
CA GLY A 11 5.44 13.67 -10.31
C GLY A 11 3.99 13.97 -10.67
N LYS A 12 3.19 12.95 -11.05
CA LYS A 12 1.74 13.05 -11.22
C LYS A 12 1.04 12.37 -10.05
N MET A 13 0.04 13.04 -9.46
CA MET A 13 -0.82 12.42 -8.46
C MET A 13 -1.61 11.30 -9.13
N ALA A 14 -1.30 10.06 -8.75
CA ALA A 14 -1.98 8.88 -9.26
C ALA A 14 -3.30 8.62 -8.53
N GLY A 15 -3.35 8.95 -7.24
CA GLY A 15 -4.52 8.72 -6.41
C GLY A 15 -4.21 8.89 -4.94
N ALA A 16 -5.15 8.45 -4.12
CA ALA A 16 -5.03 8.44 -2.67
C ALA A 16 -5.34 7.05 -2.12
N VAL A 17 -4.63 6.68 -1.05
CA VAL A 17 -4.93 5.51 -0.24
C VAL A 17 -5.41 5.96 1.13
N ALA A 18 -6.47 5.35 1.65
CA ALA A 18 -7.01 5.60 2.97
C ALA A 18 -7.06 4.30 3.77
N TRP A 19 -6.52 4.32 4.99
CA TRP A 19 -6.54 3.21 5.95
C TRP A 19 -7.76 3.32 6.88
N ASP A 20 -8.54 2.25 6.98
CA ASP A 20 -9.61 2.16 7.97
C ASP A 20 -9.18 1.25 9.12
N GLU A 21 -8.93 1.86 10.28
CA GLU A 21 -8.51 1.15 11.50
C GLU A 21 -9.54 0.13 11.99
N LYS A 22 -10.84 0.37 11.74
CA LYS A 22 -11.90 -0.51 12.24
C LYS A 22 -11.95 -1.81 11.45
N SER A 23 -11.76 -1.72 10.14
CA SER A 23 -11.81 -2.87 9.24
C SER A 23 -10.46 -3.57 9.11
N GLY A 24 -9.36 -2.82 9.24
CA GLY A 24 -8.00 -3.33 9.12
C GLY A 24 -7.55 -3.51 7.68
N TRP A 25 -8.08 -2.70 6.75
CA TRP A 25 -7.61 -2.64 5.38
C TRP A 25 -7.67 -1.23 4.81
N ALA A 26 -6.91 -1.01 3.73
CA ALA A 26 -6.91 0.23 2.98
C ALA A 26 -7.81 0.17 1.74
N SER A 27 -8.27 1.35 1.34
CA SER A 27 -8.96 1.59 0.07
C SER A 27 -8.16 2.58 -0.76
N PHE A 28 -8.16 2.43 -2.07
CA PHE A 28 -7.46 3.29 -3.01
C PHE A 28 -8.42 3.85 -4.06
N GLU A 29 -8.26 5.13 -4.40
CA GLU A 29 -8.99 5.79 -5.48
C GLU A 29 -8.01 6.49 -6.41
N TYR A 30 -8.15 6.27 -7.72
CA TYR A 30 -7.37 6.98 -8.73
C TYR A 30 -7.84 8.42 -8.86
N ASP A 31 -6.88 9.32 -9.08
CA ASP A 31 -7.18 10.67 -9.48
C ASP A 31 -7.78 10.70 -10.92
N PRO A 32 -8.91 11.41 -11.16
CA PRO A 32 -9.51 11.46 -12.48
C PRO A 32 -8.59 12.01 -13.58
N ALA A 33 -7.65 12.90 -13.24
CA ALA A 33 -6.65 13.41 -14.18
C ALA A 33 -5.60 12.34 -14.50
N PHE A 34 -5.24 11.49 -13.54
CA PHE A 34 -4.38 10.35 -13.80
C PHE A 34 -5.04 9.31 -14.71
N LYS A 35 -6.33 9.02 -14.51
CA LYS A 35 -7.09 8.10 -15.38
C LYS A 35 -7.01 8.51 -16.86
N ARG A 36 -7.02 9.81 -17.15
CA ARG A 36 -6.91 10.36 -18.52
C ARG A 36 -5.54 10.16 -19.15
N LEU A 37 -4.49 9.87 -18.38
CA LEU A 37 -3.17 9.54 -18.90
C LEU A 37 -3.11 8.10 -19.46
N GLY A 38 -4.05 7.23 -19.08
CA GLY A 38 -4.10 5.84 -19.53
C GLY A 38 -2.98 4.96 -18.97
N TRP A 39 -2.31 5.38 -17.90
CA TRP A 39 -1.23 4.63 -17.26
C TRP A 39 -1.79 3.60 -16.28
N GLU A 40 -1.97 2.38 -16.76
CA GLU A 40 -2.46 1.26 -15.95
C GLU A 40 -1.40 0.78 -14.95
N LEU A 41 -1.56 1.14 -13.67
CA LEU A 41 -0.64 0.70 -12.60
C LEU A 41 -0.87 -0.75 -12.20
N SER A 42 -2.13 -1.20 -12.21
CA SER A 42 -2.50 -2.58 -11.91
C SER A 42 -3.69 -3.00 -12.78
N PRO A 43 -3.52 -3.17 -14.11
CA PRO A 43 -4.63 -3.35 -15.05
C PRO A 43 -5.51 -4.58 -14.75
N LEU A 44 -4.98 -5.60 -14.05
CA LEU A 44 -5.74 -6.81 -13.74
C LEU A 44 -6.58 -6.70 -12.45
N LYS A 45 -6.18 -5.85 -11.51
CA LYS A 45 -6.82 -5.75 -10.18
C LYS A 45 -7.46 -4.38 -9.94
N MET A 46 -6.91 -3.34 -10.54
CA MET A 46 -7.35 -1.95 -10.43
C MET A 46 -7.34 -1.25 -11.81
N PRO A 47 -8.11 -1.75 -12.80
CA PRO A 47 -8.17 -1.19 -14.16
C PRO A 47 -8.79 0.21 -14.21
N LEU A 48 -8.17 1.15 -14.94
CA LEU A 48 -8.67 2.53 -15.05
C LEU A 48 -10.05 2.62 -15.73
N SER A 49 -10.40 1.67 -16.60
CA SER A 49 -11.64 1.69 -17.38
C SER A 49 -12.91 1.37 -16.59
N THR A 50 -12.80 0.90 -15.35
CA THR A 50 -13.98 0.53 -14.56
C THR A 50 -14.68 1.76 -14.00
N GLU A 51 -16.02 1.70 -13.92
CA GLU A 51 -16.88 2.69 -13.25
C GLU A 51 -16.67 2.73 -11.72
N GLN A 52 -15.99 1.71 -11.18
CA GLN A 52 -15.62 1.60 -9.78
C GLN A 52 -14.64 2.72 -9.43
N ARG A 53 -15.04 3.53 -8.45
CA ARG A 53 -14.25 4.67 -7.99
C ARG A 53 -13.21 4.27 -6.93
N ILE A 54 -13.57 3.32 -6.07
CA ILE A 54 -12.77 2.91 -4.92
C ILE A 54 -12.44 1.43 -5.02
N TYR A 55 -11.15 1.10 -4.96
CA TYR A 55 -10.64 -0.26 -4.90
C TYR A 55 -10.27 -0.60 -3.46
N SER A 56 -10.81 -1.71 -2.96
CA SER A 56 -10.46 -2.26 -1.67
C SER A 56 -10.38 -3.77 -1.79
N PHE A 57 -9.56 -4.39 -0.95
CA PHE A 57 -9.30 -5.83 -0.98
C PHE A 57 -9.36 -6.40 0.44
N PRO A 58 -10.57 -6.52 1.04
CA PRO A 58 -10.73 -7.03 2.39
C PRO A 58 -10.11 -8.42 2.61
N GLU A 59 -10.03 -9.22 1.55
CA GLU A 59 -9.40 -10.54 1.52
C GLU A 59 -7.88 -10.52 1.73
N LEU A 60 -7.23 -9.35 1.57
CA LEU A 60 -5.79 -9.19 1.77
C LEU A 60 -5.42 -8.82 3.22
N ARG A 61 -6.40 -8.79 4.13
CA ARG A 61 -6.13 -8.67 5.56
C ARG A 61 -5.41 -9.91 6.07
N LYS A 62 -4.52 -9.74 7.05
CA LYS A 62 -3.91 -10.86 7.77
C LYS A 62 -4.96 -11.88 8.23
N GLU A 63 -4.84 -13.11 7.77
CA GLU A 63 -5.68 -14.21 8.23
C GLU A 63 -5.39 -14.57 9.69
N THR A 64 -6.44 -14.88 10.45
CA THR A 64 -6.32 -15.32 11.84
C THR A 64 -5.52 -16.62 11.91
N GLY A 65 -4.39 -16.60 12.64
CA GLY A 65 -3.49 -17.75 12.75
C GLY A 65 -2.36 -17.80 11.71
N SER A 66 -2.34 -16.88 10.74
CA SER A 66 -1.20 -16.74 9.83
C SER A 66 -0.01 -16.11 10.54
N SER A 67 1.17 -16.71 10.36
CA SER A 67 2.44 -16.12 10.79
C SER A 67 2.88 -14.96 9.89
N PHE A 68 2.31 -14.83 8.70
CA PHE A 68 2.72 -13.87 7.68
C PHE A 68 1.60 -12.90 7.35
N ASP A 69 1.96 -11.63 7.22
CA ASP A 69 1.08 -10.55 6.80
C ASP A 69 1.67 -9.89 5.55
N THR A 70 1.52 -10.57 4.42
CA THR A 70 2.16 -10.20 3.15
C THR A 70 1.66 -8.85 2.64
N PHE A 71 0.35 -8.65 2.69
CA PHE A 71 -0.29 -7.46 2.13
C PHE A 71 -0.50 -6.36 3.15
N LYS A 72 -0.46 -6.65 4.46
CA LYS A 72 -0.66 -5.68 5.55
C LYS A 72 -2.00 -4.93 5.42
N GLY A 73 -3.01 -5.60 4.86
CA GLY A 73 -4.31 -5.00 4.55
C GLY A 73 -4.29 -3.93 3.44
N LEU A 74 -3.19 -3.79 2.70
CA LEU A 74 -3.07 -2.84 1.60
C LEU A 74 -3.46 -3.47 0.26
N PRO A 75 -3.88 -2.66 -0.74
CA PRO A 75 -3.89 -3.08 -2.13
C PRO A 75 -2.53 -3.67 -2.53
N GLY A 76 -2.54 -4.75 -3.32
CA GLY A 76 -1.31 -5.42 -3.75
C GLY A 76 -0.30 -4.49 -4.42
N LEU A 77 -0.78 -3.50 -5.19
CA LEU A 77 0.03 -2.43 -5.79
C LEU A 77 0.93 -1.71 -4.78
N LEU A 78 0.42 -1.48 -3.56
CA LEU A 78 1.15 -0.75 -2.52
C LEU A 78 1.96 -1.69 -1.62
N ALA A 79 1.42 -2.87 -1.32
CA ALA A 79 2.12 -3.87 -0.52
C ALA A 79 3.46 -4.28 -1.13
N ASP A 80 3.53 -4.39 -2.46
CA ASP A 80 4.73 -4.78 -3.20
C ASP A 80 5.89 -3.77 -3.09
N MET A 81 5.59 -2.52 -2.72
CA MET A 81 6.59 -1.46 -2.51
C MET A 81 7.19 -1.48 -1.10
N LEU A 82 6.60 -2.23 -0.18
CA LEU A 82 7.09 -2.32 1.19
C LEU A 82 8.27 -3.29 1.29
N PRO A 83 9.21 -3.08 2.21
CA PRO A 83 10.25 -4.05 2.47
C PRO A 83 9.64 -5.40 2.85
N ASP A 84 10.16 -6.46 2.25
CA ASP A 84 9.85 -7.83 2.61
C ASP A 84 10.46 -8.19 3.97
N ARG A 85 10.24 -9.41 4.46
CA ARG A 85 10.75 -9.81 5.78
C ARG A 85 12.27 -9.66 5.84
N TYR A 86 12.99 -10.15 4.84
CA TYR A 86 14.45 -10.06 4.83
C TYR A 86 14.94 -8.62 4.77
N GLY A 87 14.33 -7.78 3.93
CA GLY A 87 14.61 -6.34 3.87
C GLY A 87 14.39 -5.63 5.19
N ASN A 88 13.30 -5.94 5.90
CA ASN A 88 13.05 -5.38 7.24
C ASN A 88 14.15 -5.79 8.23
N GLU A 89 14.62 -7.04 8.22
CA GLU A 89 15.73 -7.48 9.07
C GLU A 89 17.02 -6.73 8.76
N LEU A 90 17.35 -6.53 7.47
CA LEU A 90 18.53 -5.75 7.08
C LEU A 90 18.45 -4.29 7.53
N ILE A 91 17.28 -3.66 7.39
CA ILE A 91 17.04 -2.29 7.86
C ILE A 91 17.19 -2.22 9.38
N ASN A 92 16.62 -3.18 10.12
CA ASN A 92 16.71 -3.23 11.58
C ASN A 92 18.17 -3.42 12.04
N LEU A 93 18.94 -4.28 11.37
CA LEU A 93 20.37 -4.44 11.64
C LEU A 93 21.12 -3.11 11.43
N TRP A 94 20.83 -2.39 10.35
CA TRP A 94 21.43 -1.09 10.09
C TRP A 94 21.02 -0.04 11.14
N LEU A 95 19.73 0.04 11.50
CA LEU A 95 19.23 0.92 12.55
C LEU A 95 19.94 0.66 13.89
N ALA A 96 20.12 -0.60 14.27
CA ALA A 96 20.83 -0.98 15.49
C ALA A 96 22.29 -0.50 15.47
N GLN A 97 22.98 -0.57 14.31
CA GLN A 97 24.33 -0.02 14.16
C GLN A 97 24.37 1.50 14.31
N GLN A 98 23.28 2.20 13.97
CA GLN A 98 23.13 3.65 14.20
C GLN A 98 22.63 3.99 15.62
N GLY A 99 22.50 3.00 16.51
CA GLY A 99 21.96 3.18 17.86
C GLY A 99 20.46 3.50 17.89
N ARG A 100 19.73 3.19 16.82
CA ARG A 100 18.28 3.40 16.72
C ARG A 100 17.50 2.13 17.07
N PRO A 101 16.31 2.23 17.68
CA PRO A 101 15.44 1.08 17.90
C PRO A 101 15.02 0.42 16.59
N GLU A 102 14.76 -0.89 16.65
CA GLU A 102 14.16 -1.63 15.54
C GLU A 102 12.78 -1.07 15.17
N ASN A 103 12.40 -1.17 13.90
CA ASN A 103 11.12 -0.69 13.34
C ASN A 103 10.85 0.80 13.59
N SER A 104 11.91 1.61 13.76
CA SER A 104 11.80 3.05 14.02
C SER A 104 11.92 3.93 12.77
N MET A 105 11.80 3.35 11.57
CA MET A 105 11.71 4.12 10.33
C MET A 105 10.42 4.96 10.27
#